data_AF-A0A8W8K391-F1
#
_entry.id   AF-A0A8W8K391-F1
#
_cell.length_a   1.000
_cell.length_b   1.000
_cell.length_c   1.000
_cell.angle_alpha   90.00
_cell.angle_beta   90.00
_cell.angle_gamma   90.00
#
_symmetry.space_group_name_H-M   'P 1'
#
loop_
_entity.id
_entity.type
_entity.pdbx_description
1 polymer ?
#
loop_
_entity_poly.entity_id
_entity_poly.type
_entity_poly.pdbx_seq_one_letter_code
_entity_poly.pdbx_strand_id
1 'polypeptide(L)'
;MQVPIIKSFAKLYKRNPHSQTYINRTVELNNTRNLIKEMPLKLRDICIFVVSVTTASALFLPIPPPPPTPKCTCPWNYEPICGTDGNTYNNQCLLNCKRPVKKLYDGPCSKGCVCPNTNEPVCGKNEKTYDNECEATCAGTRVLHTGKCRKVCRCLTTSYAPVCGDDGRTYSSWCSAECEYSVSVVHAGPCHTKCTCPENYVPVCGSDDKTYSNECEADCARVIVQHTGACRKSCKCSYKYSPVCGADGETYDNTCYAECAGVEIFSKGECPNSCNCPHQYKPVCGGDGKTYGTQCDADCLGVIVVSDGECLQE
;
A
#
# COMPACT_ATOMS: atom_id res chain seq x y z
N MET A 1 27.91 12.46 22.82
CA MET A 1 27.92 11.06 23.32
C MET A 1 26.89 10.97 24.43
N GLN A 2 25.71 10.42 24.16
CA GLN A 2 24.65 10.32 25.17
C GLN A 2 23.62 9.26 24.74
N VAL A 3 23.76 8.05 25.30
CA VAL A 3 22.76 6.96 25.43
C VAL A 3 23.28 6.05 26.57
N PRO A 4 22.49 5.19 27.24
CA PRO A 4 21.48 5.50 28.27
C PRO A 4 21.67 4.66 29.56
N ILE A 5 21.00 5.09 30.63
CA ILE A 5 20.74 4.26 31.81
C ILE A 5 19.51 3.38 31.51
N ILE A 6 19.45 2.22 32.16
CA ILE A 6 18.31 1.28 32.30
C ILE A 6 18.30 0.09 31.30
N LYS A 7 19.13 -0.90 31.60
CA LYS A 7 18.76 -2.33 31.56
C LYS A 7 19.50 -3.05 32.68
N SER A 8 18.77 -3.53 33.69
CA SER A 8 19.02 -4.78 34.45
C SER A 8 18.36 -4.77 35.82
N PHE A 9 17.02 -4.73 35.88
CA PHE A 9 16.29 -5.19 37.06
C PHE A 9 15.08 -6.02 36.62
N ALA A 10 15.38 -7.16 35.99
CA ALA A 10 14.42 -8.25 35.81
C ALA A 10 15.11 -9.56 36.17
N LYS A 11 15.10 -9.91 37.46
CA LYS A 11 15.06 -11.30 37.94
C LYS A 11 15.03 -11.29 39.46
N LEU A 12 13.83 -11.55 40.02
CA LEU A 12 13.56 -12.51 41.10
C LEU A 12 12.25 -12.14 41.79
N TYR A 13 11.15 -12.30 41.06
CA TYR A 13 9.91 -12.76 41.68
C TYR A 13 9.70 -14.20 41.27
N LYS A 14 9.85 -15.13 42.22
CA LYS A 14 9.15 -16.43 42.27
C LYS A 14 9.54 -17.18 43.56
N ARG A 15 8.67 -17.16 44.57
CA ARG A 15 8.00 -18.36 45.14
C ARG A 15 7.30 -18.06 46.47
N ASN A 16 6.00 -18.36 46.47
CA ASN A 16 5.12 -18.92 47.50
C ASN A 16 4.94 -18.24 48.89
N PRO A 17 3.74 -18.39 49.48
CA PRO A 17 3.24 -17.68 50.65
C PRO A 17 3.63 -18.40 51.96
N HIS A 18 3.36 -17.71 53.07
CA HIS A 18 3.54 -18.09 54.48
C HIS A 18 4.91 -17.81 55.10
N SER A 19 4.85 -17.01 56.18
CA SER A 19 5.94 -16.58 57.09
C SER A 19 6.94 -15.62 56.42
N GLN A 20 7.38 -14.50 56.99
CA GLN A 20 7.73 -14.26 58.37
C GLN A 20 7.81 -12.72 58.60
N THR A 21 7.32 -12.29 59.77
CA THR A 21 7.94 -11.30 60.69
C THR A 21 8.74 -10.11 60.14
N TYR A 22 8.37 -8.92 60.64
CA TYR A 22 9.26 -8.08 61.45
C TYR A 22 10.76 -8.20 61.10
N ILE A 23 11.24 -7.37 60.18
CA ILE A 23 12.58 -6.78 60.05
C ILE A 23 12.55 -6.03 58.71
N ASN A 24 12.40 -4.71 58.74
CA ASN A 24 12.88 -3.76 57.71
C ASN A 24 12.46 -2.31 58.05
N ARG A 25 12.78 -1.84 59.26
CA ARG A 25 12.88 -0.38 59.55
C ARG A 25 14.30 0.07 59.90
N THR A 26 15.23 -0.85 60.08
CA THR A 26 16.65 -0.55 60.39
C THR A 26 17.54 -0.41 59.16
N VAL A 27 17.05 -0.77 57.96
CA VAL A 27 17.82 -0.65 56.70
C VAL A 27 17.62 0.72 56.01
N GLU A 28 16.57 1.47 56.37
CA GLU A 28 16.31 2.81 55.80
C GLU A 28 17.18 3.94 56.40
N LEU A 29 17.84 3.72 57.55
CA LEU A 29 18.66 4.74 58.23
C LEU A 29 20.14 4.73 57.84
N ASN A 30 20.67 3.65 57.25
CA ASN A 30 22.09 3.58 56.87
C ASN A 30 22.36 3.99 55.41
N ASN A 31 21.37 3.92 54.52
CA ASN A 31 21.53 4.35 53.13
C ASN A 31 21.42 5.87 52.94
N THR A 32 20.82 6.59 53.89
CA THR A 32 20.74 8.06 53.87
C THR A 32 22.04 8.74 54.31
N ARG A 33 22.94 8.06 55.05
CA ARG A 33 24.27 8.59 55.40
C ARG A 33 25.26 8.60 54.24
N ASN A 34 25.14 7.66 53.30
CA ASN A 34 26.07 7.55 52.17
C ASN A 34 25.74 8.50 51.01
N LEU A 35 24.53 9.07 50.97
CA LEU A 35 24.10 10.04 49.95
C LEU A 35 24.52 11.50 50.25
N ILE A 36 25.06 11.80 51.43
CA ILE A 36 25.44 13.17 51.84
C ILE A 36 26.89 13.52 51.44
N LYS A 37 27.72 12.54 51.04
CA LYS A 37 29.15 12.77 50.75
C LYS A 37 29.45 13.33 49.35
N GLU A 38 28.48 13.38 48.43
CA GLU A 38 28.69 13.75 47.02
C GLU A 38 28.02 15.08 46.63
N MET A 39 27.63 15.93 47.61
CA MET A 39 26.94 17.19 47.34
C MET A 39 27.88 18.42 47.45
N PRO A 40 27.80 19.39 46.52
CA PRO A 40 28.58 20.62 46.59
C PRO A 40 28.16 21.53 47.77
N LEU A 41 29.15 22.23 48.35
CA LEU A 41 29.17 22.88 49.68
C LEU A 41 28.03 23.86 50.03
N LYS A 42 27.19 24.32 49.09
CA LYS A 42 26.12 25.30 49.38
C LYS A 42 24.74 24.70 49.69
N LEU A 43 24.57 23.38 49.67
CA LEU A 43 23.31 22.72 50.06
C LEU A 43 23.36 21.98 51.41
N ARG A 44 24.50 22.06 52.12
CA ARG A 44 24.69 21.35 53.40
C ARG A 44 24.07 22.08 54.59
N ASP A 45 23.93 23.41 54.53
CA ASP A 45 23.45 24.22 55.65
C ASP A 45 21.91 24.22 55.79
N ILE A 46 21.17 23.86 54.72
CA ILE A 46 19.70 23.78 54.76
C ILE A 46 19.22 22.48 55.43
N CYS A 47 19.97 21.38 55.30
CA CYS A 47 19.56 20.09 55.86
C CYS A 47 19.76 19.95 57.37
N ILE A 48 20.63 20.76 57.99
CA ILE A 48 20.88 20.67 59.45
C ILE A 48 19.81 21.44 60.25
N PHE A 49 19.11 22.39 59.64
CA PHE A 49 18.12 23.22 60.35
C PHE A 49 16.77 22.53 60.58
N VAL A 50 16.45 21.46 59.83
CA VAL A 50 15.14 20.79 59.89
C VAL A 50 15.09 19.64 60.91
N VAL A 51 16.23 19.24 61.49
CA VAL A 51 16.30 18.06 62.39
C VAL A 51 16.29 18.44 63.88
N SER A 52 16.31 19.72 64.23
CA SER A 52 16.45 20.18 65.64
C SER A 52 15.23 20.89 66.24
N VAL A 53 14.13 21.12 65.50
CA VAL A 53 12.98 21.92 66.00
C VAL A 53 11.73 21.08 66.36
N THR A 54 11.75 19.75 66.31
CA THR A 54 10.56 18.92 66.64
C THR A 54 10.68 18.09 67.92
N THR A 55 11.49 18.53 68.90
CA THR A 55 11.44 18.00 70.28
C THR A 55 10.36 18.64 71.16
N ALA A 56 9.39 19.35 70.57
CA ALA A 56 8.21 19.82 71.28
C ALA A 56 7.10 18.77 71.26
N SER A 57 7.01 18.00 72.35
CA SER A 57 5.81 17.39 72.94
C SER A 57 4.57 17.25 72.05
N ALA A 58 4.56 16.26 71.16
CA ALA A 58 3.31 15.75 70.61
C ALA A 58 2.73 14.72 71.59
N LEU A 59 1.67 15.10 72.30
CA LEU A 59 0.78 14.17 72.99
C LEU A 59 0.22 13.21 71.94
N PHE A 60 0.77 12.00 71.87
CA PHE A 60 0.23 10.91 71.08
C PHE A 60 -1.11 10.50 71.67
N LEU A 61 -2.21 11.00 71.12
CA LEU A 61 -3.51 10.36 71.28
C LEU A 61 -3.44 8.97 70.63
N PRO A 62 -3.98 7.91 71.28
CA PRO A 62 -3.98 6.58 70.70
C PRO A 62 -4.72 6.60 69.36
N ILE A 63 -4.06 6.12 68.30
CA ILE A 63 -4.66 5.95 66.97
C ILE A 63 -5.85 5.00 67.15
N PRO A 64 -7.08 5.39 66.79
CA PRO A 64 -8.22 4.49 66.86
C PRO A 64 -7.95 3.25 65.97
N PRO A 65 -8.39 2.05 66.38
CA PRO A 65 -8.20 0.85 65.57
C PRO A 65 -8.77 1.07 64.16
N PRO A 66 -8.13 0.53 63.10
CA PRO A 66 -8.67 0.63 61.76
C PRO A 66 -10.09 0.08 61.74
N PRO A 67 -11.04 0.74 61.04
CA PRO A 67 -12.41 0.24 60.96
C PRO A 67 -12.40 -1.20 60.45
N PRO A 68 -13.24 -2.09 61.01
CA PRO A 68 -13.30 -3.48 60.56
C PRO A 68 -13.57 -3.49 59.06
N THR A 69 -12.74 -4.23 58.31
CA THR A 69 -12.96 -4.41 56.88
C THR A 69 -14.38 -4.96 56.69
N PRO A 70 -15.22 -4.33 55.85
CA PRO A 70 -16.55 -4.83 55.62
C PRO A 70 -16.41 -6.22 55.02
N LYS A 71 -16.80 -7.23 55.80
CA LYS A 71 -16.84 -8.61 55.33
C LYS A 71 -17.87 -8.65 54.21
N CYS A 72 -17.40 -8.71 52.97
CA CYS A 72 -18.27 -8.78 51.81
C CYS A 72 -19.05 -10.09 51.87
N THR A 73 -20.32 -9.98 52.24
CA THR A 73 -21.24 -11.10 52.30
C THR A 73 -21.99 -11.09 50.97
N CYS A 74 -21.58 -11.97 50.06
CA CYS A 74 -22.16 -12.10 48.74
C CYS A 74 -22.75 -13.50 48.54
N PRO A 75 -23.83 -13.63 47.76
CA PRO A 75 -24.35 -14.93 47.34
C PRO A 75 -23.31 -15.69 46.49
N TRP A 76 -23.42 -17.01 46.48
CA TRP A 76 -22.59 -17.92 45.68
C TRP A 76 -23.20 -18.22 44.29
N ASN A 77 -23.88 -17.24 43.68
CA ASN A 77 -24.36 -17.38 42.29
C ASN A 77 -23.23 -17.07 41.30
N TYR A 78 -23.27 -17.74 40.14
CA TYR A 78 -22.30 -17.59 39.06
C TYR A 78 -22.93 -16.89 37.85
N GLU A 79 -22.83 -15.56 37.84
CA GLU A 79 -23.16 -14.62 36.77
C GLU A 79 -21.90 -13.79 36.51
N PRO A 80 -20.93 -14.32 35.76
CA PRO A 80 -19.59 -13.77 35.73
C PRO A 80 -19.57 -12.38 35.11
N ILE A 81 -18.71 -11.50 35.63
CA ILE A 81 -18.52 -10.12 35.15
C ILE A 81 -17.03 -9.84 35.05
N CYS A 82 -16.61 -9.20 33.97
CA CYS A 82 -15.23 -8.74 33.81
C CYS A 82 -15.04 -7.36 34.44
N GLY A 83 -14.08 -7.23 35.37
CA GLY A 83 -13.73 -5.96 36.00
C GLY A 83 -12.72 -5.15 35.18
N THR A 84 -12.65 -3.84 35.42
CA THR A 84 -11.63 -2.95 34.83
C THR A 84 -10.20 -3.30 35.24
N ASP A 85 -10.03 -4.15 36.25
CA ASP A 85 -8.76 -4.71 36.70
C ASP A 85 -8.36 -6.00 35.94
N GLY A 86 -9.17 -6.42 34.97
CA GLY A 86 -8.94 -7.64 34.19
C GLY A 86 -9.26 -8.94 34.93
N ASN A 87 -9.90 -8.87 36.11
CA ASN A 87 -10.31 -10.04 36.86
C ASN A 87 -11.78 -10.39 36.59
N THR A 88 -12.07 -11.70 36.52
CA THR A 88 -13.43 -12.21 36.49
C THR A 88 -14.00 -12.28 37.90
N TYR A 89 -15.16 -11.68 38.10
CA TYR A 89 -15.93 -11.72 39.34
C TYR A 89 -17.13 -12.64 39.15
N ASN A 90 -17.40 -13.55 40.11
CA ASN A 90 -18.49 -14.53 39.94
C ASN A 90 -19.88 -13.88 39.88
N ASN A 91 -20.03 -12.67 40.42
CA ASN A 91 -21.28 -11.91 40.38
C ASN A 91 -21.02 -10.41 40.68
N GLN A 92 -22.06 -9.59 40.46
CA GLN A 92 -21.99 -8.13 40.65
C GLN A 92 -21.67 -7.73 42.09
N CYS A 93 -22.10 -8.53 43.08
CA CYS A 93 -21.80 -8.27 44.49
C CYS A 93 -20.30 -8.35 44.77
N LEU A 94 -19.62 -9.39 44.25
CA LEU A 94 -18.17 -9.55 44.42
C LEU A 94 -17.37 -8.45 43.70
N LEU A 95 -17.84 -7.97 42.55
CA LEU A 95 -17.24 -6.82 41.88
C LEU A 95 -17.38 -5.55 42.73
N ASN A 96 -18.59 -5.25 43.21
CA ASN A 96 -18.88 -4.07 44.03
C ASN A 96 -18.13 -4.08 45.38
N CYS A 97 -17.84 -5.27 45.89
CA CYS A 97 -17.01 -5.48 47.07
C CYS A 97 -15.56 -5.01 46.87
N LYS A 98 -15.01 -5.16 45.65
CA LYS A 98 -13.65 -4.74 45.30
C LYS A 98 -13.65 -3.32 44.73
N ARG A 99 -13.96 -2.33 45.56
CA ARG A 99 -13.76 -0.92 45.17
C ARG A 99 -12.27 -0.61 45.04
N PRO A 100 -11.83 0.18 44.04
CA PRO A 100 -12.62 0.95 43.07
C PRO A 100 -12.80 0.28 41.69
N VAL A 101 -12.85 -1.05 41.59
CA VAL A 101 -12.99 -1.75 40.30
C VAL A 101 -14.41 -1.55 39.73
N LYS A 102 -14.50 -1.16 38.45
CA LYS A 102 -15.77 -0.99 37.74
C LYS A 102 -16.05 -2.19 36.83
N LYS A 103 -17.30 -2.34 36.42
CA LYS A 103 -17.71 -3.34 35.42
C LYS A 103 -17.21 -2.92 34.03
N LEU A 104 -16.58 -3.85 33.31
CA LEU A 104 -16.21 -3.70 31.92
C LEU A 104 -17.31 -4.27 31.00
N TYR A 105 -17.67 -5.54 31.18
CA TYR A 105 -18.78 -6.22 30.47
C TYR A 105 -19.28 -7.46 31.24
N ASP A 106 -20.46 -7.97 30.87
CA ASP A 106 -21.01 -9.24 31.37
C ASP A 106 -20.31 -10.44 30.72
N GLY A 107 -19.97 -11.44 31.53
CA GLY A 107 -19.17 -12.60 31.14
C GLY A 107 -17.82 -12.66 31.84
N PRO A 108 -17.12 -13.80 31.79
CA PRO A 108 -15.77 -13.91 32.30
C PRO A 108 -14.81 -13.05 31.48
N CYS A 109 -13.80 -12.46 32.13
CA CYS A 109 -12.69 -11.84 31.40
C CYS A 109 -12.04 -12.89 30.50
N SER A 110 -12.03 -12.63 29.20
CA SER A 110 -11.29 -13.46 28.24
C SER A 110 -9.79 -13.14 28.34
N LYS A 111 -8.93 -14.16 28.28
CA LYS A 111 -7.49 -13.95 28.00
C LYS A 111 -7.37 -13.49 26.55
N GLY A 112 -7.48 -12.18 26.34
CA GLY A 112 -7.56 -11.56 25.03
C GLY A 112 -8.63 -10.48 25.07
N CYS A 113 -8.34 -9.31 24.49
CA CYS A 113 -9.27 -8.20 24.54
C CYS A 113 -10.42 -8.44 23.59
N VAL A 114 -11.60 -8.00 24.01
CA VAL A 114 -12.77 -7.94 23.17
C VAL A 114 -12.80 -6.54 22.57
N CYS A 115 -12.51 -6.45 21.27
CA CYS A 115 -12.56 -5.19 20.53
C CYS A 115 -13.65 -5.23 19.47
N PRO A 116 -14.31 -4.09 19.19
CA PRO A 116 -15.23 -4.01 18.07
C PRO A 116 -14.45 -4.24 16.76
N ASN A 117 -15.07 -4.94 15.81
CA ASN A 117 -14.48 -5.14 14.47
C ASN A 117 -14.74 -3.89 13.61
N THR A 118 -14.07 -2.79 13.97
CA THR A 118 -14.10 -1.51 13.27
C THR A 118 -12.80 -1.28 12.55
N ASN A 119 -12.85 -0.98 11.25
CA ASN A 119 -11.69 -0.70 10.40
C ASN A 119 -11.34 0.80 10.40
N GLU A 120 -10.98 1.32 11.57
CA GLU A 120 -10.55 2.71 11.78
C GLU A 120 -9.08 2.71 12.23
N PRO A 121 -8.14 2.54 11.29
CA PRO A 121 -6.78 2.16 11.64
C PRO A 121 -6.07 3.22 12.47
N VAL A 122 -5.22 2.79 13.41
CA VAL A 122 -4.37 3.65 14.23
C VAL A 122 -2.92 3.17 14.23
N CYS A 123 -1.99 4.11 14.39
CA CYS A 123 -0.58 3.79 14.54
C CYS A 123 -0.22 3.76 16.03
N GLY A 124 0.26 2.62 16.53
CA GLY A 124 0.77 2.50 17.89
C GLY A 124 2.18 3.12 18.04
N LYS A 125 2.56 3.51 19.27
CA LYS A 125 3.92 3.99 19.60
C LYS A 125 5.03 2.96 19.31
N ASN A 126 4.64 1.70 19.15
CA ASN A 126 5.49 0.58 18.76
C ASN A 126 5.61 0.40 17.24
N GLU A 127 5.18 1.41 16.45
CA GLU A 127 5.24 1.42 14.98
C GLU A 127 4.44 0.31 14.31
N LYS A 128 3.45 -0.26 15.02
CA LYS A 128 2.50 -1.21 14.47
C LYS A 128 1.15 -0.55 14.21
N THR A 129 0.60 -0.84 13.04
CA THR A 129 -0.79 -0.50 12.69
C THR A 129 -1.72 -1.47 13.38
N TYR A 130 -2.80 -0.95 13.95
CA TYR A 130 -3.91 -1.72 14.52
C TYR A 130 -5.20 -1.33 13.80
N ASP A 131 -6.19 -2.23 13.76
CA ASP A 131 -7.44 -1.99 13.03
C ASP A 131 -8.27 -0.89 13.71
N ASN A 132 -8.09 -0.70 15.01
CA ASN A 132 -8.68 0.39 15.80
C ASN A 132 -7.92 0.65 17.13
N GLU A 133 -8.33 1.70 17.84
CA GLU A 133 -7.73 2.11 19.13
C GLU A 133 -7.86 1.05 20.23
N CYS A 134 -8.96 0.28 20.25
CA CYS A 134 -9.14 -0.79 21.22
C CYS A 134 -8.05 -1.85 21.05
N GLU A 135 -7.76 -2.26 19.82
CA GLU A 135 -6.73 -3.25 19.53
C GLU A 135 -5.31 -2.76 19.84
N ALA A 136 -5.02 -1.48 19.56
CA ALA A 136 -3.75 -0.86 19.96
C ALA A 136 -3.57 -0.90 21.48
N THR A 137 -4.60 -0.46 22.21
CA THR A 137 -4.60 -0.46 23.68
C THR A 137 -4.52 -1.89 24.23
N CYS A 138 -5.22 -2.84 23.60
CA CYS A 138 -5.18 -4.25 23.92
C CYS A 138 -3.77 -4.84 23.84
N ALA A 139 -3.03 -4.47 22.79
CA ALA A 139 -1.65 -4.87 22.60
C ALA A 139 -0.66 -4.13 23.53
N GLY A 140 -1.16 -3.31 24.46
CA GLY A 140 -0.37 -2.60 25.47
C GLY A 140 0.43 -1.43 24.90
N THR A 141 -0.01 -0.84 23.78
CA THR A 141 0.64 0.32 23.17
C THR A 141 -0.33 1.50 23.14
N ARG A 142 0.19 2.71 23.30
CA ARG A 142 -0.60 3.93 23.12
C ARG A 142 -0.67 4.30 21.65
N VAL A 143 -1.79 4.88 21.23
CA VAL A 143 -1.89 5.50 19.91
C VAL A 143 -0.88 6.65 19.79
N LEU A 144 -0.13 6.65 18.69
CA LEU A 144 0.78 7.71 18.29
C LEU A 144 0.04 8.74 17.43
N HIS A 145 -0.69 8.27 16.41
CA HIS A 145 -1.58 9.07 15.57
C HIS A 145 -2.67 8.18 14.94
N THR A 146 -3.74 8.80 14.47
CA THR A 146 -4.79 8.14 13.67
C THR A 146 -4.26 7.76 12.29
N GLY A 147 -4.81 6.70 11.68
CA GLY A 147 -4.33 6.12 10.43
C GLY A 147 -3.25 5.05 10.61
N LYS A 148 -2.93 4.33 9.53
CA LYS A 148 -1.88 3.30 9.54
C LYS A 148 -0.51 3.91 9.87
N CYS A 149 0.38 3.14 10.51
CA CYS A 149 1.75 3.60 10.70
C CYS A 149 2.42 3.88 9.37
N ARG A 150 3.00 5.07 9.26
CA ARG A 150 3.93 5.38 8.16
C ARG A 150 5.22 4.63 8.46
N LYS A 151 5.73 3.83 7.51
CA LYS A 151 7.11 3.35 7.60
C LYS A 151 7.99 4.58 7.80
N VAL A 152 8.82 4.59 8.84
CA VAL A 152 9.86 5.61 8.96
C VAL A 152 10.84 5.34 7.81
N CYS A 153 10.58 6.02 6.72
CA CYS A 153 11.35 5.90 5.51
C CYS A 153 12.68 6.62 5.66
N ARG A 154 13.71 5.85 6.00
CA ARG A 154 15.09 6.32 5.91
C ARG A 154 15.59 6.09 4.49
N CYS A 155 15.30 7.03 3.61
CA CYS A 155 15.99 7.14 2.33
C CYS A 155 17.39 7.70 2.63
N LEU A 156 18.32 6.79 2.91
CA LEU A 156 19.69 7.10 3.35
C LEU A 156 20.51 7.82 2.26
N THR A 157 20.04 7.81 1.03
CA THR A 157 20.69 8.42 -0.13
C THR A 157 19.98 9.72 -0.50
N THR A 158 20.68 10.85 -0.39
CA THR A 158 20.26 12.14 -0.97
C THR A 158 20.62 12.25 -2.45
N SER A 159 20.96 11.13 -3.12
CA SER A 159 21.22 11.14 -4.55
C SER A 159 19.93 11.48 -5.29
N TYR A 160 19.91 12.67 -5.90
CA TYR A 160 18.79 13.11 -6.70
C TYR A 160 18.73 12.27 -7.98
N ALA A 161 17.79 11.33 -8.02
CA ALA A 161 17.54 10.41 -9.12
C ALA A 161 16.01 10.28 -9.27
N PRO A 162 15.37 11.29 -9.86
CA PRO A 162 13.92 11.44 -9.76
C PRO A 162 13.17 10.31 -10.46
N VAL A 163 11.95 10.03 -10.00
CA VAL A 163 11.03 9.07 -10.61
C VAL A 163 9.62 9.68 -10.68
N CYS A 164 8.82 9.22 -11.64
CA CYS A 164 7.43 9.62 -11.77
C CYS A 164 6.51 8.57 -11.16
N GLY A 165 5.67 8.98 -10.21
CA GLY A 165 4.64 8.14 -9.61
C GLY A 165 3.41 7.99 -10.52
N ASP A 166 2.63 6.94 -10.31
CA ASP A 166 1.31 6.75 -10.92
C ASP A 166 0.29 7.81 -10.48
N ASP A 167 0.51 8.44 -9.32
CA ASP A 167 -0.20 9.64 -8.85
C ASP A 167 0.18 10.93 -9.61
N GLY A 168 1.10 10.84 -10.56
CA GLY A 168 1.58 11.94 -11.39
C GLY A 168 2.49 12.94 -10.67
N ARG A 169 3.04 12.57 -9.51
CA ARG A 169 4.02 13.38 -8.80
C ARG A 169 5.45 12.91 -9.06
N THR A 170 6.36 13.89 -9.14
CA THR A 170 7.80 13.64 -9.19
C THR A 170 8.32 13.40 -7.79
N TYR A 171 8.96 12.26 -7.60
CA TYR A 171 9.67 11.89 -6.38
C TYR A 171 11.17 12.07 -6.59
N SER A 172 11.91 12.45 -5.55
CA SER A 172 13.36 12.72 -5.64
C SER A 172 14.22 11.46 -5.80
N SER A 173 13.66 10.30 -5.50
CA SER A 173 14.25 8.97 -5.60
C SER A 173 13.19 7.88 -5.66
N TRP A 174 13.58 6.68 -6.11
CA TRP A 174 12.74 5.47 -5.97
C TRP A 174 12.28 5.25 -4.53
N CYS A 175 13.21 5.39 -3.57
CA CYS A 175 12.89 5.25 -2.15
C CYS A 175 11.79 6.22 -1.72
N SER A 176 11.86 7.49 -2.12
CA SER A 176 10.82 8.46 -1.77
C SER A 176 9.45 8.16 -2.40
N ALA A 177 9.40 7.54 -3.57
CA ALA A 177 8.14 7.11 -4.20
C ALA A 177 7.52 5.93 -3.45
N GLU A 178 8.31 4.88 -3.20
CA GLU A 178 7.89 3.68 -2.44
C GLU A 178 7.48 3.99 -0.99
N CYS A 179 7.93 5.13 -0.49
CA CYS A 179 7.61 5.62 0.85
C CYS A 179 6.26 6.32 0.96
N GLU A 180 5.63 6.65 -0.17
CA GLU A 180 4.24 7.07 -0.19
C GLU A 180 3.32 5.86 -0.26
N TYR A 181 2.23 5.93 0.50
CA TYR A 181 1.27 4.84 0.54
C TYR A 181 0.52 4.77 -0.78
N SER A 182 0.52 3.59 -1.41
CA SER A 182 -0.19 3.33 -2.66
C SER A 182 0.30 4.15 -3.86
N VAL A 183 1.59 4.44 -3.92
CA VAL A 183 2.24 5.04 -5.10
C VAL A 183 3.20 4.02 -5.71
N SER A 184 3.06 3.79 -7.01
CA SER A 184 3.96 2.94 -7.80
C SER A 184 4.78 3.79 -8.77
N VAL A 185 6.00 3.35 -9.09
CA VAL A 185 6.86 4.07 -10.05
C VAL A 185 6.43 3.70 -11.46
N VAL A 186 6.02 4.69 -12.25
CA VAL A 186 5.69 4.53 -13.68
C VAL A 186 6.98 4.49 -14.50
N HIS A 187 7.82 5.52 -14.37
CA HIS A 187 9.08 5.61 -15.11
C HIS A 187 10.17 6.37 -14.33
N ALA A 188 11.42 6.18 -14.74
CA ALA A 188 12.55 6.96 -14.25
C ALA A 188 12.55 8.38 -14.83
N GLY A 189 12.99 9.36 -14.05
CA GLY A 189 12.92 10.78 -14.37
C GLY A 189 11.71 11.49 -13.73
N PRO A 190 11.67 12.83 -13.77
CA PRO A 190 10.53 13.59 -13.26
C PRO A 190 9.27 13.33 -14.09
N CYS A 191 8.10 13.43 -13.45
CA CYS A 191 6.85 13.54 -14.18
C CYS A 191 6.89 14.80 -15.05
N HIS A 192 6.54 14.63 -16.31
CA HIS A 192 6.45 15.74 -17.25
C HIS A 192 5.00 16.23 -17.32
N THR A 193 4.80 17.54 -17.17
CA THR A 193 3.52 18.19 -17.50
C THR A 193 3.33 18.34 -19.02
N LYS A 194 4.42 18.18 -19.77
CA LYS A 194 4.48 18.22 -21.23
C LYS A 194 5.45 17.14 -21.68
N CYS A 195 4.92 16.09 -22.29
CA CYS A 195 5.72 14.95 -22.69
C CYS A 195 6.71 15.35 -23.77
N THR A 196 7.96 14.98 -23.58
CA THR A 196 9.01 15.12 -24.60
C THR A 196 9.20 13.74 -25.20
N CYS A 197 8.35 13.37 -26.15
CA CYS A 197 8.50 12.14 -26.91
C CYS A 197 9.26 12.40 -28.20
N PRO A 198 10.00 11.42 -28.73
CA PRO A 198 10.58 11.55 -30.06
C PRO A 198 9.45 11.66 -31.10
N GLU A 199 9.67 12.45 -32.16
CA GLU A 199 8.68 12.66 -33.23
C GLU A 199 8.60 11.49 -34.23
N ASN A 200 9.04 10.30 -33.85
CA ASN A 200 8.96 9.12 -34.72
C ASN A 200 7.54 8.58 -34.78
N TYR A 201 7.06 8.29 -35.99
CA TYR A 201 5.74 7.72 -36.22
C TYR A 201 5.82 6.19 -36.30
N VAL A 202 5.57 5.53 -35.17
CA VAL A 202 5.47 4.07 -35.02
C VAL A 202 4.19 3.79 -34.23
N PRO A 203 3.02 3.81 -34.90
CA PRO A 203 1.74 3.99 -34.20
C PRO A 203 1.40 2.79 -33.32
N VAL A 204 0.68 3.06 -32.23
CA VAL A 204 0.12 2.06 -31.31
C VAL A 204 -1.35 2.34 -31.04
N CYS A 205 -2.13 1.29 -30.78
CA CYS A 205 -3.54 1.42 -30.41
C CYS A 205 -3.68 1.34 -28.89
N GLY A 206 -4.22 2.40 -28.29
CA GLY A 206 -4.46 2.50 -26.86
C GLY A 206 -5.75 1.80 -26.42
N SER A 207 -5.85 1.51 -25.12
CA SER A 207 -7.05 0.95 -24.48
C SER A 207 -8.27 1.87 -24.50
N ASP A 208 -8.12 3.10 -24.99
CA ASP A 208 -9.16 4.10 -25.17
C ASP A 208 -9.60 4.25 -26.65
N ASP A 209 -9.24 3.28 -27.50
CA ASP A 209 -9.49 3.25 -28.94
C ASP A 209 -8.84 4.43 -29.71
N LYS A 210 -7.86 5.11 -29.12
CA LYS A 210 -7.08 6.15 -29.80
C LYS A 210 -5.76 5.61 -30.32
N THR A 211 -5.40 6.08 -31.52
CA THR A 211 -4.07 5.86 -32.08
C THR A 211 -3.12 6.91 -31.54
N TYR A 212 -2.01 6.45 -30.97
CA TYR A 212 -0.90 7.29 -30.54
C TYR A 212 0.26 7.20 -31.53
N SER A 213 0.99 8.30 -31.74
CA SER A 213 2.09 8.37 -32.72
C SER A 213 3.20 7.36 -32.44
N ASN A 214 3.44 7.06 -31.16
CA ASN A 214 4.35 6.04 -30.68
C ASN A 214 4.00 5.64 -29.24
N GLU A 215 4.68 4.63 -28.73
CA GLU A 215 4.48 4.10 -27.36
C GLU A 215 4.72 5.17 -26.28
N CYS A 216 5.72 6.05 -26.45
CA CYS A 216 5.97 7.14 -25.52
C CYS A 216 4.76 8.09 -25.40
N GLU A 217 4.09 8.40 -26.51
CA GLU A 217 2.89 9.25 -26.50
C GLU A 217 1.69 8.56 -25.83
N ALA A 218 1.56 7.23 -25.97
CA ALA A 218 0.53 6.45 -25.26
C ALA A 218 0.80 6.43 -23.75
N ASP A 219 2.04 6.16 -23.34
CA ASP A 219 2.47 6.16 -21.95
C ASP A 219 2.33 7.55 -21.31
N CYS A 220 2.69 8.60 -22.06
CA CYS A 220 2.49 10.00 -21.69
C CYS A 220 1.02 10.30 -21.33
N ALA A 221 0.10 9.79 -22.15
CA ALA A 221 -1.33 9.93 -21.92
C ALA A 221 -1.87 8.96 -20.85
N ARG A 222 -1.01 8.10 -20.26
CA ARG A 222 -1.35 7.03 -19.32
C ARG A 222 -2.36 6.04 -19.90
N VAL A 223 -2.22 5.71 -21.19
CA VAL A 223 -3.07 4.74 -21.87
C VAL A 223 -2.29 3.47 -22.12
N ILE A 224 -2.89 2.33 -21.73
CA ILE A 224 -2.29 1.01 -21.93
C ILE A 224 -2.35 0.69 -23.43
N VAL A 225 -1.22 0.33 -24.03
CA VAL A 225 -1.19 -0.15 -25.42
C VAL A 225 -1.87 -1.53 -25.51
N GLN A 226 -2.90 -1.64 -26.35
CA GLN A 226 -3.59 -2.91 -26.65
C GLN A 226 -2.84 -3.72 -27.70
N HIS A 227 -2.44 -3.08 -28.80
CA HIS A 227 -1.69 -3.70 -29.88
C HIS A 227 -0.85 -2.67 -30.64
N THR A 228 0.16 -3.16 -31.37
CA THR A 228 0.97 -2.35 -32.28
C THR A 228 0.19 -1.97 -33.53
N GLY A 229 0.51 -0.84 -34.15
CA GLY A 229 -0.24 -0.27 -35.26
C GLY A 229 -1.37 0.67 -34.82
N ALA A 230 -1.93 1.40 -35.77
CA ALA A 230 -3.07 2.28 -35.50
C ALA A 230 -4.31 1.48 -35.06
N CYS A 231 -5.16 2.08 -34.24
CA CYS A 231 -6.46 1.49 -33.93
C CYS A 231 -7.27 1.30 -35.20
N ARG A 232 -7.94 0.15 -35.32
CA ARG A 232 -8.93 -0.04 -36.38
C ARG A 232 -10.04 0.99 -36.17
N LYS A 233 -10.34 1.78 -37.21
CA LYS A 233 -11.48 2.70 -37.16
C LYS A 233 -12.72 1.88 -36.80
N SER A 234 -13.45 2.32 -35.78
CA SER A 234 -14.75 1.76 -35.47
C SER A 234 -15.73 2.17 -36.58
N CYS A 235 -15.79 1.36 -37.62
CA CYS A 235 -16.61 1.62 -38.79
C CYS A 235 -18.09 1.45 -38.41
N LYS A 236 -18.88 2.52 -38.57
CA LYS A 236 -20.35 2.47 -38.42
C LYS A 236 -20.99 1.78 -39.62
N CYS A 237 -20.60 0.55 -39.89
CA CYS A 237 -21.10 -0.26 -40.99
C CYS A 237 -22.13 -1.26 -40.49
N SER A 238 -23.10 -1.60 -41.35
CA SER A 238 -23.99 -2.74 -41.09
C SER A 238 -23.23 -4.05 -41.23
N TYR A 239 -23.55 -5.07 -40.43
CA TYR A 239 -23.00 -6.43 -40.53
C TYR A 239 -23.52 -7.23 -41.74
N LYS A 240 -23.97 -6.56 -42.81
CA LYS A 240 -24.42 -7.23 -44.02
C LYS A 240 -23.19 -7.72 -44.79
N TYR A 241 -23.03 -9.03 -44.88
CA TYR A 241 -21.96 -9.65 -45.66
C TYR A 241 -22.26 -9.53 -47.17
N SER A 242 -21.40 -8.83 -47.88
CA SER A 242 -21.46 -8.59 -49.34
C SER A 242 -20.05 -8.22 -49.82
N PRO A 243 -19.14 -9.22 -49.89
CA PRO A 243 -17.70 -8.96 -49.91
C PRO A 243 -17.24 -8.20 -51.16
N VAL A 244 -16.16 -7.45 -50.98
CA VAL A 244 -15.46 -6.72 -52.05
C VAL A 244 -13.95 -6.94 -51.91
N CYS A 245 -13.26 -7.00 -53.04
CA CYS A 245 -11.81 -7.07 -53.08
C CYS A 245 -11.24 -5.65 -53.18
N GLY A 246 -10.40 -5.27 -52.23
CA GLY A 246 -9.68 -4.00 -52.25
C GLY A 246 -8.52 -4.01 -53.23
N ALA A 247 -8.09 -2.83 -53.67
CA ALA A 247 -6.88 -2.64 -54.49
C ALA A 247 -5.58 -3.00 -53.73
N ASP A 248 -5.68 -3.17 -52.41
CA ASP A 248 -4.63 -3.71 -51.52
C ASP A 248 -4.57 -5.25 -51.53
N GLY A 249 -5.48 -5.92 -52.24
CA GLY A 249 -5.59 -7.38 -52.27
C GLY A 249 -6.28 -7.98 -51.04
N GLU A 250 -6.87 -7.17 -50.16
CA GLU A 250 -7.64 -7.66 -49.00
C GLU A 250 -9.14 -7.76 -49.31
N THR A 251 -9.77 -8.78 -48.71
CA THR A 251 -11.23 -8.95 -48.78
C THR A 251 -11.90 -8.20 -47.64
N TYR A 252 -12.81 -7.30 -47.98
CA TYR A 252 -13.62 -6.56 -47.01
C TYR A 252 -15.05 -7.12 -46.96
N ASP A 253 -15.62 -7.25 -45.76
CA ASP A 253 -16.96 -7.82 -45.53
C ASP A 253 -18.06 -7.14 -46.37
N ASN A 254 -17.91 -5.84 -46.61
CA ASN A 254 -18.73 -5.07 -47.55
C ASN A 254 -18.05 -3.76 -47.96
N THR A 255 -18.66 -3.07 -48.93
CA THR A 255 -18.26 -1.76 -49.45
C THR A 255 -18.00 -0.73 -48.34
N CYS A 256 -18.83 -0.68 -47.30
CA CYS A 256 -18.66 0.29 -46.20
C CYS A 256 -17.37 0.03 -45.43
N TYR A 257 -17.00 -1.23 -45.18
CA TYR A 257 -15.74 -1.56 -44.52
C TYR A 257 -14.52 -1.21 -45.38
N ALA A 258 -14.58 -1.44 -46.71
CA ALA A 258 -13.53 -1.03 -47.65
C ALA A 258 -13.36 0.51 -47.69
N GLU A 259 -14.47 1.25 -47.79
CA GLU A 259 -14.47 2.72 -47.76
C GLU A 259 -13.98 3.27 -46.42
N CYS A 260 -14.36 2.64 -45.30
CA CYS A 260 -13.91 3.03 -43.97
C CYS A 260 -12.40 2.86 -43.79
N ALA A 261 -11.83 1.79 -44.36
CA ALA A 261 -10.39 1.56 -44.44
C ALA A 261 -9.70 2.51 -45.42
N GLY A 262 -10.44 3.18 -46.31
CA GLY A 262 -9.89 4.10 -47.31
C GLY A 262 -9.28 3.37 -48.52
N VAL A 263 -9.77 2.16 -48.81
CA VAL A 263 -9.25 1.31 -49.88
C VAL A 263 -10.19 1.35 -51.08
N GLU A 264 -9.61 1.57 -52.27
CA GLU A 264 -10.37 1.51 -53.52
C GLU A 264 -10.82 0.08 -53.82
N ILE A 265 -12.06 -0.08 -54.28
CA ILE A 265 -12.60 -1.40 -54.58
C ILE A 265 -12.15 -1.82 -55.97
N PHE A 266 -11.35 -2.88 -56.03
CA PHE A 266 -10.86 -3.49 -57.26
C PHE A 266 -11.95 -4.32 -57.95
N SER A 267 -12.65 -5.17 -57.19
CA SER A 267 -13.71 -6.02 -57.74
C SER A 267 -14.80 -6.38 -56.72
N LYS A 268 -15.96 -6.82 -57.24
CA LYS A 268 -17.04 -7.36 -56.40
C LYS A 268 -16.74 -8.82 -56.06
N GLY A 269 -17.03 -9.23 -54.84
CA GLY A 269 -16.70 -10.56 -54.32
C GLY A 269 -15.41 -10.54 -53.51
N GLU A 270 -15.05 -11.69 -52.96
CA GLU A 270 -13.78 -11.87 -52.23
C GLU A 270 -12.59 -11.78 -53.20
N CYS A 271 -11.43 -11.39 -52.68
CA CYS A 271 -10.20 -11.44 -53.47
C CYS A 271 -9.86 -12.88 -53.88
N PRO A 272 -9.37 -13.09 -55.11
CA PRO A 272 -9.01 -14.42 -55.58
C PRO A 272 -7.84 -15.00 -54.77
N ASN A 273 -8.09 -16.08 -54.02
CA ASN A 273 -7.06 -16.81 -53.26
C ASN A 273 -6.06 -17.57 -54.16
N SER A 274 -6.36 -17.70 -55.45
CA SER A 274 -5.47 -18.20 -56.50
C SER A 274 -5.92 -17.67 -57.86
N CYS A 275 -4.97 -17.16 -58.64
CA CYS A 275 -5.22 -16.72 -60.00
C CYS A 275 -5.46 -17.94 -60.88
N ASN A 276 -6.73 -18.21 -61.20
CA ASN A 276 -7.10 -19.32 -62.09
C ASN A 276 -6.92 -18.89 -63.56
N CYS A 277 -5.69 -18.56 -63.92
CA CYS A 277 -5.31 -18.08 -65.23
C CYS A 277 -4.96 -19.26 -66.16
N PRO A 278 -5.24 -19.17 -67.46
CA PRO A 278 -4.73 -20.14 -68.43
C PRO A 278 -3.20 -20.16 -68.36
N HIS A 279 -2.59 -21.31 -68.09
CA HIS A 279 -1.13 -21.48 -68.03
C HIS A 279 -0.48 -21.46 -69.43
N GLN A 280 -0.69 -20.38 -70.20
CA GLN A 280 0.00 -20.11 -71.45
C GLN A 280 1.06 -19.04 -71.20
N TYR A 281 2.30 -19.46 -70.94
CA TYR A 281 3.40 -18.54 -70.66
C TYR A 281 3.55 -17.48 -71.75
N LYS A 282 3.20 -16.24 -71.42
CA LYS A 282 3.26 -15.02 -72.24
C LYS A 282 3.62 -13.88 -71.30
N PRO A 283 4.91 -13.75 -70.95
CA PRO A 283 5.31 -12.95 -69.82
C PRO A 283 5.06 -11.47 -70.05
N VAL A 284 4.79 -10.76 -68.97
CA VAL A 284 4.62 -9.30 -68.93
C VAL A 284 5.42 -8.72 -67.77
N CYS A 285 5.91 -7.50 -67.94
CA CYS A 285 6.59 -6.76 -66.89
C CYS A 285 5.59 -5.89 -66.15
N GLY A 286 5.48 -6.10 -64.84
CA GLY A 286 4.66 -5.28 -63.95
C GLY A 286 5.35 -3.97 -63.59
N GLY A 287 4.56 -2.94 -63.26
CA GLY A 287 5.04 -1.65 -62.76
C GLY A 287 5.74 -1.75 -61.40
N ASP A 288 5.66 -2.91 -60.74
CA ASP A 288 6.41 -3.26 -59.54
C ASP A 288 7.79 -3.89 -59.83
N GLY A 289 8.18 -3.97 -61.11
CA GLY A 289 9.46 -4.51 -61.55
C GLY A 289 9.52 -6.04 -61.56
N LYS A 290 8.39 -6.74 -61.42
CA LYS A 290 8.34 -8.22 -61.47
C LYS A 290 7.80 -8.73 -62.80
N THR A 291 8.32 -9.86 -63.23
CA THR A 291 7.80 -10.62 -64.36
C THR A 291 6.63 -11.49 -63.92
N TYR A 292 5.51 -11.38 -64.63
CA TYR A 292 4.32 -12.21 -64.44
C TYR A 292 4.21 -13.19 -65.61
N GLY A 293 3.76 -14.43 -65.34
CA GLY A 293 3.70 -15.50 -66.35
C GLY A 293 2.71 -15.21 -67.49
N THR A 294 1.68 -14.43 -67.21
CA THR A 294 0.67 -13.93 -68.16
C THR A 294 0.15 -12.56 -67.74
N GLN A 295 -0.45 -11.82 -68.66
CA GLN A 295 -1.25 -10.62 -68.35
C GLN A 295 -2.32 -10.92 -67.29
N CYS A 296 -2.95 -12.09 -67.35
CA CYS A 296 -3.95 -12.51 -66.37
C CYS A 296 -3.37 -12.62 -64.96
N ASP A 297 -2.14 -13.10 -64.81
CA ASP A 297 -1.46 -13.19 -63.51
C ASP A 297 -1.15 -11.80 -62.94
N ALA A 298 -0.75 -10.85 -63.79
CA ALA A 298 -0.52 -9.46 -63.39
C ALA A 298 -1.84 -8.76 -63.00
N ASP A 299 -2.86 -8.87 -63.83
CA ASP A 299 -4.19 -8.27 -63.60
C ASP A 299 -4.85 -8.83 -62.34
N CYS A 300 -4.75 -10.15 -62.12
CA CYS A 300 -5.30 -10.83 -60.95
C CYS A 300 -4.65 -10.35 -59.64
N LEU A 301 -3.38 -9.97 -59.70
CA LEU A 301 -2.63 -9.43 -58.56
C LEU A 301 -2.65 -7.90 -58.50
N GLY A 302 -3.48 -7.25 -59.32
CA GLY A 302 -3.64 -5.79 -59.33
C GLY A 302 -2.41 -5.03 -59.84
N VAL A 303 -1.54 -5.68 -60.62
CA VAL A 303 -0.29 -5.08 -61.09
C VAL A 303 -0.45 -4.50 -62.49
N ILE A 304 -0.17 -3.20 -62.61
CA ILE A 304 -0.19 -2.49 -63.90
C ILE A 304 0.92 -3.05 -64.79
N VAL A 305 0.59 -3.52 -65.99
CA VAL A 305 1.60 -3.97 -66.96
C VAL A 305 2.21 -2.78 -67.68
N VAL A 306 3.54 -2.70 -67.65
CA VAL A 306 4.33 -1.61 -68.25
C VAL A 306 4.94 -1.98 -69.59
N SER A 307 5.22 -3.27 -69.83
CA SER A 307 5.69 -3.77 -71.12
C SER A 307 5.38 -5.24 -71.31
N ASP A 308 5.23 -5.64 -72.58
CA ASP A 308 5.25 -7.04 -72.97
C ASP A 308 6.65 -7.64 -72.76
N GLY A 309 6.72 -8.90 -72.34
CA GLY A 309 7.97 -9.61 -72.05
C GLY A 309 8.38 -9.55 -70.57
N GLU A 310 9.49 -10.20 -70.26
CA GLU A 310 10.05 -10.22 -68.89
C GLU A 310 10.67 -8.85 -68.54
N CYS A 311 10.67 -8.49 -67.25
CA CYS A 311 11.37 -7.29 -66.81
C CYS A 311 12.88 -7.43 -67.03
N LEU A 312 13.50 -6.37 -67.56
CA LEU A 312 14.95 -6.29 -67.66
C LEU A 312 15.53 -6.07 -66.26
N GLN A 313 16.42 -6.96 -65.82
CA GLN A 313 17.18 -6.76 -64.59
C GLN A 313 18.24 -5.68 -64.84
N GLU A 314 18.17 -4.59 -64.08
CA GLU A 314 19.30 -3.66 -63.92
C GLU A 314 20.24 -4.12 -62.80
#